data_AF-A0A6F9C534-F1
#
_entry.id   AF-A0A6F9C534-F1
#
_cell.length_a   1.000
_cell.length_b   1.000
_cell.length_c   1.000
_cell.angle_alpha   90.00
_cell.angle_beta   90.00
_cell.angle_gamma   90.00
#
_symmetry.space_group_name_H-M   'P 1'
#
loop_
_entity.id
_entity.type
_entity.pdbx_description
1 polymer ?
#
loop_
_entity_poly.entity_id
_entity_poly.type
_entity_poly.pdbx_seq_one_letter_code
_entity_poly.pdbx_strand_id
1 'polypeptide(L)'
;MIPTKLLMYRGPRGGAPRSEARGDAFRRKKSCGELFQKGYRVRLGPRGVAMEKERQKGPYLALWTSLSFLCKWGLRFLRALRLIQFSEILQFLNILKTSNSIKLVNLCSIFISTWLTAAGFIHLVENSGDPWENFQNSQSLSYWECVYLLMVTMSTVGYGDVYAKTTLGRLFMVFFILGGLAMFASYVPEIIELIGNRKKYGGSYSAVNGRKHIVVCGHITLESVSNFLKDFLHKDRDDVNVEIVFLHNISPNLELEALFKRHFTQVEFYQGSVLNPHDLARVKIESADACLILANKYCPDPDAEDASNIMRVISIKNYSPKIRIITQMLQYHNKAHLLNIPSWNWKEGDDAICLAELKAGFIAQSCLAQGLSTMLANLFSMRSFIEIEEDTWQKYYLEGVANEMYTEYLSSAFVGLSFPAVCELCYVKLKLLLIAIENKSELGESSILINPGNHVKMQEGTLGFFIASDAKEVKRAFFYCKACHDDITDPKRIKKCGCKRREYTYAPPTTPTTPTLTPLMTHHSFHPQPLPHLPLSLNNLPASLDDYFSFCH
;
A
#
# COMPACT_ATOMS: atom_id res chain seq x y z
N MET A 1 -26.81 -3.15 -46.80
CA MET A 1 -25.68 -3.10 -47.75
C MET A 1 -24.64 -4.13 -47.35
N ILE A 2 -24.56 -5.21 -48.13
CA ILE A 2 -23.39 -6.11 -48.29
C ILE A 2 -22.37 -5.32 -49.17
N PRO A 3 -21.07 -5.67 -49.37
CA PRO A 3 -20.18 -6.75 -48.88
C PRO A 3 -18.84 -6.21 -48.31
N THR A 4 -17.81 -6.97 -47.89
CA THR A 4 -17.10 -8.14 -48.49
C THR A 4 -16.29 -8.80 -47.35
N LYS A 5 -16.45 -10.09 -47.01
CA LYS A 5 -15.84 -11.30 -47.64
C LYS A 5 -14.31 -11.13 -47.82
N LEU A 6 -13.43 -12.07 -47.43
CA LEU A 6 -13.44 -13.46 -47.90
C LEU A 6 -12.37 -14.34 -47.20
N LEU A 7 -12.82 -15.53 -46.71
CA LEU A 7 -12.24 -16.91 -46.75
C LEU A 7 -10.78 -17.18 -46.33
N MET A 8 -10.52 -17.99 -45.29
CA MET A 8 -10.61 -19.47 -45.15
C MET A 8 -9.54 -20.30 -45.88
N TYR A 9 -8.86 -21.19 -45.13
CA TYR A 9 -8.79 -22.61 -45.53
C TYR A 9 -8.63 -23.56 -44.34
N ARG A 10 -9.38 -24.67 -44.39
CA ARG A 10 -9.50 -25.78 -43.45
C ARG A 10 -8.42 -26.85 -43.71
N GLY A 11 -7.93 -27.49 -42.65
CA GLY A 11 -7.28 -28.81 -42.75
C GLY A 11 -8.31 -29.95 -42.74
N PRO A 12 -8.09 -31.08 -43.45
CA PRO A 12 -9.09 -32.13 -43.62
C PRO A 12 -9.08 -33.19 -42.50
N ARG A 13 -10.22 -33.87 -42.33
CA ARG A 13 -10.41 -35.12 -41.55
C ARG A 13 -10.88 -36.27 -42.46
N GLY A 14 -10.44 -37.49 -42.13
CA GLY A 14 -10.98 -38.81 -42.56
C GLY A 14 -9.97 -39.65 -43.38
N GLY A 15 -9.71 -40.95 -43.16
CA GLY A 15 -10.22 -41.96 -42.22
C GLY A 15 -9.30 -43.21 -42.14
N ALA A 16 -9.60 -44.05 -41.12
CA ALA A 16 -9.12 -45.37 -40.60
C ALA A 16 -8.41 -46.44 -41.49
N PRO A 17 -7.98 -47.65 -40.99
CA PRO A 17 -7.63 -48.15 -39.62
C PRO A 17 -6.32 -49.01 -39.56
N ARG A 18 -6.05 -49.61 -38.37
CA ARG A 18 -5.04 -50.66 -37.98
C ARG A 18 -3.68 -50.07 -37.54
N SER A 19 -3.01 -50.49 -36.47
CA SER A 19 -3.11 -51.65 -35.58
C SER A 19 -2.28 -51.37 -34.32
N GLU A 20 -2.73 -51.94 -33.20
CA GLU A 20 -1.92 -52.46 -32.08
C GLU A 20 -0.98 -51.55 -31.26
N ALA A 21 -1.30 -51.56 -29.96
CA ALA A 21 -0.40 -51.88 -28.86
C ALA A 21 0.02 -50.75 -27.91
N ARG A 22 -0.39 -51.01 -26.66
CA ARG A 22 0.23 -50.66 -25.37
C ARG A 22 0.30 -49.18 -25.00
N GLY A 23 -0.53 -48.86 -24.02
CA GLY A 23 -0.45 -47.61 -23.27
C GLY A 23 0.82 -47.52 -22.45
N ASP A 24 1.18 -46.27 -22.15
CA ASP A 24 2.05 -45.96 -21.03
C ASP A 24 1.60 -44.69 -20.33
N ALA A 25 1.60 -44.80 -19.00
CA ALA A 25 1.06 -43.84 -18.07
C ALA A 25 1.88 -42.55 -18.02
N PHE A 26 1.14 -41.45 -17.88
CA PHE A 26 1.66 -40.11 -17.65
C PHE A 26 2.41 -40.05 -16.31
N ARG A 27 3.75 -40.09 -16.32
CA ARG A 27 4.58 -39.91 -15.11
C ARG A 27 5.04 -38.45 -15.01
N ARG A 28 4.50 -37.75 -14.00
CA ARG A 28 4.88 -36.41 -13.53
C ARG A 28 6.40 -36.17 -13.59
N LYS A 29 6.84 -35.07 -14.24
CA LYS A 29 8.19 -34.52 -14.07
C LYS A 29 8.34 -34.04 -12.62
N LYS A 30 9.21 -34.70 -11.86
CA LYS A 30 9.66 -34.26 -10.54
C LYS A 30 10.75 -33.18 -10.70
N SER A 31 10.73 -32.19 -9.81
CA SER A 31 11.70 -31.09 -9.72
C SER A 31 13.11 -31.63 -9.45
N CYS A 32 14.13 -30.92 -9.97
CA CYS A 32 15.56 -31.26 -9.94
C CYS A 32 16.15 -31.45 -8.51
N GLY A 33 15.40 -31.11 -7.46
CA GLY A 33 15.81 -31.32 -6.06
C GLY A 33 15.71 -32.75 -5.55
N GLU A 34 14.89 -33.63 -6.16
CA GLU A 34 14.69 -35.01 -5.66
C GLU A 34 15.70 -36.04 -6.21
N LEU A 35 16.56 -35.66 -7.17
CA LEU A 35 17.51 -36.58 -7.80
C LEU A 35 18.88 -36.66 -7.09
N PHE A 36 19.13 -35.85 -6.06
CA PHE A 36 20.40 -35.84 -5.33
C PHE A 36 20.42 -36.69 -4.04
N GLN A 37 19.33 -37.37 -3.69
CA GLN A 37 19.28 -38.20 -2.47
C GLN A 37 19.69 -39.67 -2.65
N LYS A 38 19.96 -40.13 -3.88
CA LYS A 38 20.44 -41.51 -4.11
C LYS A 38 21.63 -41.49 -5.07
N GLY A 39 22.81 -41.69 -4.49
CA GLY A 39 24.10 -41.64 -5.18
C GLY A 39 24.24 -42.69 -6.29
N TYR A 40 23.84 -42.32 -7.50
CA TYR A 40 24.17 -43.06 -8.71
C TYR A 40 25.07 -42.22 -9.61
N ARG A 41 26.29 -42.72 -9.82
CA ARG A 41 27.30 -42.15 -10.71
C ARG A 41 27.08 -42.70 -12.11
N VAL A 42 26.61 -41.88 -13.05
CA VAL A 42 26.39 -42.30 -14.46
C VAL A 42 27.59 -41.88 -15.32
N ARG A 43 28.25 -42.85 -15.97
CA ARG A 43 29.27 -42.64 -17.02
C ARG A 43 28.58 -42.14 -18.29
N LEU A 44 29.11 -41.06 -18.88
CA LEU A 44 28.72 -40.58 -20.21
C LEU A 44 29.71 -41.09 -21.26
N GLY A 45 29.19 -41.78 -22.29
CA GLY A 45 29.86 -42.00 -23.58
C GLY A 45 29.39 -40.96 -24.62
N PRO A 46 30.16 -40.70 -25.69
CA PRO A 46 30.02 -39.48 -26.48
C PRO A 46 29.15 -39.69 -27.72
N ARG A 47 28.22 -38.76 -27.95
CA ARG A 47 27.89 -38.10 -29.24
C ARG A 47 26.51 -37.45 -29.16
N GLY A 48 26.49 -36.15 -29.41
CA GLY A 48 25.29 -35.32 -29.43
C GLY A 48 25.69 -33.88 -29.67
N VAL A 49 25.99 -33.59 -30.93
CA VAL A 49 26.35 -32.30 -31.55
C VAL A 49 25.65 -31.11 -30.88
N ALA A 50 26.41 -30.33 -30.12
CA ALA A 50 26.03 -28.98 -29.74
C ALA A 50 26.85 -28.02 -30.61
N MET A 51 26.15 -27.12 -31.31
CA MET A 51 26.75 -25.97 -31.99
C MET A 51 27.71 -25.27 -31.04
N GLU A 52 28.98 -25.34 -31.38
CA GLU A 52 30.07 -24.67 -30.71
C GLU A 52 29.95 -23.17 -31.02
N LYS A 53 29.26 -22.45 -30.13
CA LYS A 53 29.42 -21.01 -30.04
C LYS A 53 30.78 -20.80 -29.39
N GLU A 54 31.83 -20.73 -30.22
CA GLU A 54 33.16 -20.28 -29.82
C GLU A 54 33.02 -18.99 -29.01
N ARG A 55 33.03 -19.12 -27.69
CA ARG A 55 33.22 -17.99 -26.79
C ARG A 55 34.69 -17.66 -26.90
N GLN A 56 35.02 -16.76 -27.83
CA GLN A 56 36.31 -16.08 -27.91
C GLN A 56 36.76 -15.73 -26.49
N LYS A 57 37.63 -16.55 -25.93
CA LYS A 57 38.48 -16.17 -24.81
C LYS A 57 39.46 -15.17 -25.43
N GLY A 58 39.09 -13.90 -25.37
CA GLY A 58 39.92 -12.79 -25.85
C GLY A 58 41.30 -12.73 -25.15
N PRO A 59 42.15 -11.78 -25.55
CA PRO A 59 43.62 -11.75 -25.36
C PRO A 59 44.12 -11.74 -23.91
N TYR A 60 43.21 -11.73 -22.93
CA TYR A 60 43.48 -11.61 -21.49
C TYR A 60 44.24 -12.80 -20.90
N LEU A 61 44.02 -14.02 -21.39
CA LEU A 61 44.69 -15.22 -20.86
C LEU A 61 46.16 -15.33 -21.34
N ALA A 62 46.44 -14.90 -22.57
CA ALA A 62 47.79 -14.87 -23.14
C ALA A 62 48.64 -13.70 -22.57
N LEU A 63 47.99 -12.57 -22.27
CA LEU A 63 48.61 -11.49 -21.50
C LEU A 63 48.99 -11.97 -20.08
N TRP A 64 48.16 -12.81 -19.46
CA TRP A 64 48.31 -13.30 -18.08
C TRP A 64 49.55 -14.18 -17.84
N THR A 65 49.83 -15.12 -18.75
CA THR A 65 51.01 -16.00 -18.66
C THR A 65 52.30 -15.21 -18.84
N SER A 66 52.28 -14.24 -19.75
CA SER A 66 53.38 -13.34 -20.09
C SER A 66 53.70 -12.36 -18.94
N LEU A 67 52.67 -11.84 -18.26
CA LEU A 67 52.82 -10.91 -17.13
C LEU A 67 53.43 -11.56 -15.89
N SER A 68 53.17 -12.85 -15.66
CA SER A 68 53.72 -13.57 -14.49
C SER A 68 55.24 -13.76 -14.58
N PHE A 69 55.78 -13.85 -15.80
CA PHE A 69 57.21 -13.99 -16.07
C PHE A 69 57.95 -12.64 -15.94
N LEU A 70 57.32 -11.55 -16.40
CA LEU A 70 57.84 -10.17 -16.30
C LEU A 70 57.90 -9.62 -14.85
N CYS A 71 57.08 -10.16 -13.94
CA CYS A 71 57.00 -9.72 -12.55
C CYS A 71 58.27 -10.04 -11.71
N LYS A 72 59.19 -10.87 -12.23
CA LYS A 72 60.49 -11.15 -11.62
C LYS A 72 61.56 -10.07 -11.89
N TRP A 73 61.32 -9.14 -12.82
CA TRP A 73 62.29 -8.14 -13.31
C TRP A 73 61.85 -6.68 -13.08
N GLY A 74 61.28 -6.36 -11.90
CA GLY A 74 60.93 -4.98 -11.50
C GLY A 74 59.46 -4.58 -11.65
N LEU A 75 58.66 -5.32 -12.42
CA LEU A 75 57.23 -5.03 -12.67
C LEU A 75 56.29 -5.62 -11.59
N ARG A 76 56.60 -5.40 -10.31
CA ARG A 76 55.82 -5.95 -9.18
C ARG A 76 54.44 -5.31 -9.04
N PHE A 77 54.27 -4.06 -9.49
CA PHE A 77 53.01 -3.33 -9.42
C PHE A 77 51.89 -3.93 -10.27
N LEU A 78 52.21 -4.71 -11.31
CA LEU A 78 51.22 -5.42 -12.14
C LEU A 78 50.39 -6.44 -11.34
N ARG A 79 50.80 -6.79 -10.11
CA ARG A 79 49.98 -7.57 -9.18
C ARG A 79 48.67 -6.88 -8.83
N ALA A 80 48.60 -5.54 -8.87
CA ALA A 80 47.39 -4.78 -8.59
C ALA A 80 46.27 -5.06 -9.61
N LEU A 81 46.60 -5.46 -10.86
CA LEU A 81 45.60 -5.88 -11.85
C LEU A 81 44.81 -7.13 -11.43
N ARG A 82 45.34 -7.95 -10.50
CA ARG A 82 44.59 -9.09 -9.96
C ARG A 82 43.33 -8.66 -9.20
N LEU A 83 43.27 -7.41 -8.74
CA LEU A 83 42.08 -6.89 -8.09
C LEU A 83 40.86 -6.96 -9.02
N ILE A 84 41.01 -6.87 -10.35
CA ILE A 84 39.88 -6.99 -11.31
C ILE A 84 39.03 -8.27 -11.08
N GLN A 85 39.66 -9.38 -10.66
CA GLN A 85 38.97 -10.64 -10.38
C GLN A 85 38.20 -10.64 -9.05
N PHE A 86 38.30 -9.59 -8.24
CA PHE A 86 37.66 -9.49 -6.92
C PHE A 86 36.13 -9.57 -7.02
N SER A 87 35.54 -8.94 -8.04
CA SER A 87 34.09 -9.00 -8.29
C SER A 87 33.64 -10.42 -8.64
N GLU A 88 34.44 -11.18 -9.40
CA GLU A 88 34.16 -12.57 -9.76
C GLU A 88 34.30 -13.51 -8.56
N ILE A 89 35.36 -13.34 -7.75
CA ILE A 89 35.58 -14.14 -6.53
C ILE A 89 34.42 -13.95 -5.54
N LEU A 90 33.96 -12.72 -5.32
CA LEU A 90 32.84 -12.44 -4.43
C LEU A 90 31.51 -13.01 -4.93
N GLN A 91 31.34 -13.14 -6.26
CA GLN A 91 30.21 -13.85 -6.86
C GLN A 91 30.32 -15.35 -6.63
N PHE A 92 31.50 -15.95 -6.81
CA PHE A 92 31.72 -17.37 -6.50
C PHE A 92 31.45 -17.71 -5.03
N LEU A 93 31.74 -16.78 -4.11
CA LEU A 93 31.45 -16.92 -2.69
C LEU A 93 29.97 -16.64 -2.32
N ASN A 94 29.09 -16.36 -3.29
CA ASN A 94 27.67 -16.03 -3.09
C ASN A 94 27.40 -14.84 -2.15
N ILE A 95 28.37 -13.92 -2.00
CA ILE A 95 28.23 -12.71 -1.19
C ILE A 95 27.45 -11.65 -1.98
N LEU A 96 27.79 -11.46 -3.25
CA LEU A 96 27.11 -10.52 -4.15
C LEU A 96 25.94 -11.21 -4.85
N LYS A 97 24.72 -10.78 -4.52
CA LYS A 97 23.47 -11.38 -5.06
C LYS A 97 22.71 -10.46 -6.01
N THR A 98 22.88 -9.14 -5.89
CA THR A 98 22.12 -8.16 -6.69
C THR A 98 22.96 -7.61 -7.83
N SER A 99 22.33 -7.39 -8.99
CA SER A 99 22.98 -6.80 -10.17
C SER A 99 23.69 -5.47 -9.84
N ASN A 100 23.04 -4.61 -9.04
CA ASN A 100 23.61 -3.33 -8.61
C ASN A 100 24.88 -3.51 -7.76
N SER A 101 24.89 -4.47 -6.82
CA SER A 101 26.08 -4.74 -6.00
C SER A 101 27.23 -5.31 -6.82
N ILE A 102 26.93 -6.18 -7.79
CA ILE A 102 27.92 -6.75 -8.71
C ILE A 102 28.54 -5.65 -9.56
N LYS A 103 27.70 -4.79 -10.15
CA LYS A 103 28.13 -3.66 -10.98
C LYS A 103 28.99 -2.67 -10.18
N LEU A 104 28.57 -2.32 -8.96
CA LEU A 104 29.30 -1.43 -8.07
C LEU A 104 30.70 -1.97 -7.75
N VAL A 105 30.78 -3.22 -7.29
CA VAL A 105 32.08 -3.84 -6.95
C VAL A 105 32.96 -3.96 -8.19
N ASN A 106 32.40 -4.27 -9.35
CA ASN A 106 33.16 -4.34 -10.60
C ASN A 106 33.76 -2.98 -11.00
N LEU A 107 32.97 -1.90 -10.96
CA LEU A 107 33.43 -0.54 -11.27
C LEU A 107 34.53 -0.09 -10.30
N CYS A 108 34.31 -0.26 -8.98
CA CYS A 108 35.31 0.07 -7.97
C CYS A 108 36.61 -0.74 -8.17
N SER A 109 36.48 -2.02 -8.51
CA SER A 109 37.61 -2.91 -8.72
C SER A 109 38.45 -2.52 -9.95
N ILE A 110 37.82 -2.18 -11.07
CA ILE A 110 38.52 -1.70 -12.28
C ILE A 110 39.19 -0.36 -12.01
N PHE A 111 38.49 0.57 -11.36
CA PHE A 111 39.01 1.89 -11.01
C PHE A 111 40.26 1.80 -10.11
N ILE A 112 40.16 1.09 -8.99
CA ILE A 112 41.26 0.95 -8.01
C ILE A 112 42.45 0.20 -8.64
N SER A 113 42.19 -0.88 -9.38
CA SER A 113 43.25 -1.67 -10.02
C SER A 113 44.04 -0.86 -11.06
N THR A 114 43.35 -0.08 -11.89
CA THR A 114 43.99 0.77 -12.91
C THR A 114 44.80 1.89 -12.27
N TRP A 115 44.23 2.56 -11.26
CA TRP A 115 44.89 3.62 -10.52
C TRP A 115 46.20 3.15 -9.85
N LEU A 116 46.15 2.04 -9.10
CA LEU A 116 47.33 1.49 -8.41
C LEU A 116 48.40 0.97 -9.39
N THR A 117 47.98 0.42 -10.54
CA THR A 117 48.91 -0.05 -11.57
C THR A 117 49.61 1.11 -12.27
N ALA A 118 48.86 2.16 -12.62
CA ALA A 118 49.42 3.39 -13.19
C ALA A 118 50.38 4.07 -12.21
N ALA A 119 50.05 4.10 -10.91
CA ALA A 119 50.92 4.66 -9.87
C ALA A 119 52.23 3.87 -9.74
N GLY A 120 52.18 2.56 -9.91
CA GLY A 120 53.37 1.71 -9.92
C GLY A 120 54.24 1.88 -11.16
N PHE A 121 53.63 2.17 -12.30
CA PHE A 121 54.35 2.47 -13.54
C PHE A 121 55.10 3.79 -13.41
N ILE A 122 54.44 4.88 -13.00
CA ILE A 122 55.12 6.18 -12.83
C ILE A 122 56.18 6.13 -11.72
N HIS A 123 55.94 5.38 -10.64
CA HIS A 123 56.94 5.15 -9.59
C HIS A 123 58.18 4.44 -10.12
N LEU A 124 58.04 3.46 -11.02
CA LEU A 124 59.18 2.81 -11.64
C LEU A 124 59.95 3.77 -12.56
N VAL A 125 59.23 4.54 -13.37
CA VAL A 125 59.83 5.46 -14.35
C VAL A 125 60.58 6.60 -13.66
N GLU A 126 59.95 7.28 -12.69
CA GLU A 126 60.56 8.43 -12.01
C GLU A 126 61.76 8.03 -11.13
N ASN A 127 61.70 6.87 -10.45
CA ASN A 127 62.82 6.40 -9.63
C ASN A 127 63.97 5.80 -10.44
N SER A 128 63.70 5.29 -11.64
CA SER A 128 64.76 4.75 -12.51
C SER A 128 65.50 5.85 -13.26
N GLY A 129 64.79 6.90 -13.71
CA GLY A 129 65.34 7.94 -14.59
C GLY A 129 65.31 7.56 -16.07
N ASP A 130 65.60 8.52 -16.94
CA ASP A 130 65.62 8.32 -18.39
C ASP A 130 66.94 7.65 -18.84
N PRO A 131 66.89 6.60 -19.68
CA PRO A 131 68.09 5.91 -20.18
C PRO A 131 69.03 6.81 -20.99
N TRP A 132 68.50 7.86 -21.64
CA TRP A 132 69.25 8.76 -22.52
C TRP A 132 70.05 9.83 -21.77
N GLU A 133 69.75 10.06 -20.49
CA GLU A 133 70.43 11.00 -19.60
C GLU A 133 71.34 10.26 -18.60
N ASN A 134 71.76 9.03 -18.93
CA ASN A 134 72.51 8.13 -18.04
C ASN A 134 71.87 7.99 -16.63
N PHE A 135 70.54 8.00 -16.55
CA PHE A 135 69.77 7.90 -15.30
C PHE A 135 70.03 9.02 -14.28
N GLN A 136 70.57 10.17 -14.69
CA GLN A 136 70.87 11.28 -13.77
C GLN A 136 69.64 12.09 -13.35
N ASN A 137 68.55 12.04 -14.12
CA ASN A 137 67.31 12.77 -13.86
C ASN A 137 66.29 12.00 -13.01
N SER A 138 66.75 11.01 -12.22
CA SER A 138 65.91 10.25 -11.31
C SER A 138 65.35 11.14 -10.19
N GLN A 139 64.06 10.99 -9.88
CA GLN A 139 63.42 11.62 -8.75
C GLN A 139 62.99 10.54 -7.75
N SER A 140 63.49 10.62 -6.51
CA SER A 140 63.10 9.71 -5.44
C SER A 140 61.68 10.03 -4.97
N LEU A 141 60.69 9.39 -5.60
CA LEU A 141 59.29 9.46 -5.19
C LEU A 141 58.88 8.15 -4.53
N SER A 142 58.24 8.25 -3.37
CA SER A 142 57.58 7.11 -2.76
C SER A 142 56.38 6.66 -3.59
N TYR A 143 56.02 5.38 -3.50
CA TYR A 143 54.85 4.85 -4.20
C TYR A 143 53.57 5.61 -3.84
N TRP A 144 53.41 6.04 -2.59
CA TRP A 144 52.22 6.75 -2.12
C TRP A 144 52.15 8.19 -2.63
N GLU A 145 53.29 8.87 -2.83
CA GLU A 145 53.33 10.17 -3.51
C GLU A 145 52.91 10.04 -4.99
N CYS A 146 53.27 8.94 -5.65
CA CYS A 146 52.80 8.64 -7.01
C CYS A 146 51.29 8.34 -7.04
N VAL A 147 50.76 7.62 -6.05
CA VAL A 147 49.31 7.37 -5.90
C VAL A 147 48.55 8.70 -5.73
N TYR A 148 49.07 9.58 -4.89
CA TYR A 148 48.56 10.94 -4.69
C TYR A 148 48.59 11.77 -5.98
N LEU A 149 49.75 11.82 -6.66
CA LEU A 149 49.95 12.50 -7.94
C LEU A 149 48.86 12.10 -8.96
N LEU A 150 48.63 10.79 -9.13
CA LEU A 150 47.65 10.31 -10.08
C LEU A 150 46.20 10.59 -9.67
N MET A 151 45.88 10.56 -8.37
CA MET A 151 44.53 10.92 -7.90
C MET A 151 44.23 12.39 -8.20
N VAL A 152 45.16 13.29 -7.84
CA VAL A 152 45.05 14.74 -8.09
C VAL A 152 44.98 15.06 -9.58
N THR A 153 45.70 14.30 -10.41
CA THR A 153 45.68 14.43 -11.87
C THR A 153 44.37 13.94 -12.47
N MET A 154 43.87 12.76 -12.07
CA MET A 154 42.59 12.20 -12.56
C MET A 154 41.39 13.06 -12.17
N SER A 155 41.42 13.67 -10.99
CA SER A 155 40.38 14.60 -10.53
C SER A 155 40.52 16.00 -11.11
N THR A 156 41.47 16.24 -12.02
CA THR A 156 41.76 17.55 -12.64
C THR A 156 42.08 18.69 -11.66
N VAL A 157 42.56 18.36 -10.45
CA VAL A 157 42.89 19.37 -9.44
C VAL A 157 44.27 19.99 -9.71
N GLY A 158 45.30 19.16 -9.91
CA GLY A 158 46.62 19.60 -10.37
C GLY A 158 47.34 20.63 -9.49
N TYR A 159 47.56 20.33 -8.20
CA TYR A 159 48.25 21.25 -7.28
C TYR A 159 49.67 21.66 -7.73
N GLY A 160 50.39 20.77 -8.41
CA GLY A 160 51.74 21.02 -8.94
C GLY A 160 52.86 20.92 -7.88
N ASP A 161 52.54 20.44 -6.69
CA ASP A 161 53.47 20.15 -5.60
C ASP A 161 54.33 18.91 -5.88
N VAL A 162 53.72 17.86 -6.43
CA VAL A 162 54.38 16.67 -6.98
C VAL A 162 54.09 16.62 -8.48
N TYR A 163 55.11 16.37 -9.30
CA TYR A 163 54.98 16.24 -10.75
C TYR A 163 56.09 15.37 -11.34
N ALA A 164 55.85 14.82 -12.53
CA ALA A 164 56.82 14.01 -13.28
C ALA A 164 57.92 14.89 -13.90
N LYS A 165 59.18 14.63 -13.53
CA LYS A 165 60.34 15.35 -14.10
C LYS A 165 60.92 14.64 -15.32
N THR A 166 60.86 13.31 -15.33
CA THR A 166 61.41 12.50 -16.43
C THR A 166 60.63 12.69 -17.73
N THR A 167 61.32 12.53 -18.86
CA THR A 167 60.73 12.64 -20.20
C THR A 167 59.74 11.51 -20.43
N LEU A 168 60.10 10.29 -20.03
CA LEU A 168 59.21 9.13 -20.07
C LEU A 168 57.99 9.28 -19.16
N GLY A 169 58.17 9.84 -17.96
CA GLY A 169 57.09 10.09 -17.00
C GLY A 169 56.09 11.12 -17.53
N ARG A 170 56.58 12.22 -18.11
CA ARG A 170 55.72 13.23 -18.78
C ARG A 170 54.94 12.65 -19.95
N LEU A 171 55.58 11.83 -20.79
CA LEU A 171 54.90 11.15 -21.88
C LEU A 171 53.78 10.23 -21.37
N PHE A 172 54.05 9.46 -20.32
CA PHE A 172 53.03 8.63 -19.67
C PHE A 172 51.88 9.47 -19.11
N MET A 173 52.18 10.59 -18.44
CA MET A 173 51.16 11.48 -17.89
C MET A 173 50.23 12.03 -18.98
N VAL A 174 50.73 12.34 -20.18
CA VAL A 174 49.87 12.76 -21.31
C VAL A 174 48.86 11.68 -21.69
N PHE A 175 49.30 10.43 -21.88
CA PHE A 175 48.40 9.32 -22.19
C PHE A 175 47.45 8.99 -21.03
N PHE A 176 47.96 9.05 -19.80
CA PHE A 176 47.19 8.79 -18.59
C PHE A 176 46.13 9.86 -18.35
N ILE A 177 46.39 11.14 -18.65
CA ILE A 177 45.38 12.20 -18.54
C ILE A 177 44.23 11.93 -19.52
N LEU A 178 44.52 11.55 -20.77
CA LEU A 178 43.49 11.24 -21.77
C LEU A 178 42.60 10.05 -21.34
N GLY A 179 43.22 8.95 -20.90
CA GLY A 179 42.47 7.75 -20.47
C GLY A 179 41.83 7.88 -19.09
N GLY A 180 42.55 8.46 -18.13
CA GLY A 180 42.15 8.65 -16.75
C GLY A 180 41.00 9.64 -16.60
N LEU A 181 40.98 10.73 -17.38
CA LEU A 181 39.87 11.67 -17.40
C LEU A 181 38.58 11.01 -17.90
N ALA A 182 38.65 10.23 -18.98
CA ALA A 182 37.50 9.51 -19.52
C ALA A 182 36.97 8.45 -18.53
N MET A 183 37.87 7.74 -17.85
CA MET A 183 37.50 6.78 -16.81
C MET A 183 36.88 7.46 -15.59
N PHE A 184 37.47 8.55 -15.11
CA PHE A 184 36.98 9.29 -13.94
C PHE A 184 35.59 9.91 -14.21
N ALA A 185 35.42 10.54 -15.37
CA ALA A 185 34.16 11.18 -15.76
C ALA A 185 33.01 10.20 -15.97
N SER A 186 33.28 8.94 -16.31
CA SER A 186 32.25 7.91 -16.50
C SER A 186 31.98 7.10 -15.23
N TYR A 187 33.02 6.65 -14.53
CA TYR A 187 32.86 5.69 -13.43
C TYR A 187 32.43 6.36 -12.12
N VAL A 188 32.91 7.57 -11.82
CA VAL A 188 32.57 8.24 -10.54
C VAL A 188 31.08 8.56 -10.44
N PRO A 189 30.42 9.18 -11.44
CA PRO A 189 28.98 9.42 -11.39
C PRO A 189 28.16 8.13 -11.25
N GLU A 190 28.56 7.07 -11.96
CA GLU A 190 27.86 5.78 -11.93
C GLU A 190 27.98 5.09 -10.56
N ILE A 191 29.16 5.16 -9.93
CA ILE A 191 29.37 4.69 -8.55
C ILE A 191 28.48 5.48 -7.58
N ILE A 192 28.43 6.81 -7.72
CA ILE A 192 27.60 7.68 -6.87
C ILE A 192 26.12 7.34 -7.02
N GLU A 193 25.63 7.11 -8.25
CA GLU A 193 24.24 6.74 -8.50
C GLU A 193 23.89 5.37 -7.87
N LEU A 194 24.79 4.38 -8.01
CA LEU A 194 24.59 3.05 -7.43
C LEU A 194 24.58 3.06 -5.90
N ILE A 195 25.40 3.91 -5.26
CA ILE A 195 25.41 4.09 -3.80
C ILE A 195 24.20 4.93 -3.35
N GLY A 196 23.83 5.95 -4.13
CA GLY A 196 22.75 6.89 -3.85
C GLY A 196 21.34 6.32 -4.00
N ASN A 197 21.19 5.19 -4.70
CA ASN A 197 19.91 4.48 -4.89
C ASN A 197 19.32 3.82 -3.63
N ARG A 198 19.65 4.32 -2.43
CA ARG A 198 18.93 3.95 -1.20
C ARG A 198 17.52 4.54 -1.26
N LYS A 199 16.51 3.68 -1.24
CA LYS A 199 15.11 4.10 -1.15
C LYS A 199 14.90 4.91 0.13
N LYS A 200 14.77 6.23 0.00
CA LYS A 200 14.54 7.19 1.09
C LYS A 200 13.33 6.81 1.95
N TYR A 201 12.27 6.30 1.31
CA TYR A 201 11.01 5.91 1.93
C TYR A 201 10.89 4.38 2.14
N GLY A 202 12.03 3.74 2.42
CA GLY A 202 12.10 2.35 2.86
C GLY A 202 11.74 2.22 4.36
N GLY A 203 12.25 1.17 5.01
CA GLY A 203 12.02 0.93 6.43
C GLY A 203 10.60 0.45 6.76
N SER A 204 10.32 0.20 8.03
CA SER A 204 9.03 -0.29 8.54
C SER A 204 8.44 0.65 9.57
N TYR A 205 7.11 0.73 9.60
CA TYR A 205 6.38 1.46 10.62
C TYR A 205 6.62 0.85 12.01
N SER A 206 6.96 1.73 12.96
CA SER A 206 7.17 1.38 14.36
C SER A 206 5.90 1.71 15.14
N ALA A 207 5.06 0.72 15.37
CA ALA A 207 3.84 0.88 16.14
C ALA A 207 4.15 1.41 17.56
N VAL A 208 3.51 2.50 17.93
CA VAL A 208 3.61 3.09 19.26
C VAL A 208 2.51 2.53 20.15
N ASN A 209 2.86 1.99 21.32
CA ASN A 209 1.88 1.45 22.25
C ASN A 209 0.86 2.52 22.66
N GLY A 210 -0.43 2.22 22.48
CA GLY A 210 -1.55 3.09 22.85
C GLY A 210 -1.99 4.08 21.76
N ARG A 211 -1.27 4.18 20.63
CA ARG A 211 -1.72 4.92 19.45
C ARG A 211 -2.23 3.96 18.40
N LYS A 212 -3.37 4.28 17.82
CA LYS A 212 -3.89 3.59 16.65
C LYS A 212 -3.34 4.25 15.40
N HIS A 213 -3.21 3.49 14.32
CA HIS A 213 -2.86 4.06 13.03
C HIS A 213 -3.81 3.58 11.95
N ILE A 214 -3.95 4.40 10.91
CA ILE A 214 -4.67 4.07 9.69
C ILE A 214 -3.69 3.95 8.54
N VAL A 215 -3.97 3.03 7.61
CA VAL A 215 -3.17 2.86 6.40
C VAL A 215 -3.94 3.44 5.22
N VAL A 216 -3.37 4.44 4.55
CA VAL A 216 -3.96 5.06 3.36
C VAL A 216 -3.20 4.60 2.12
N CYS A 217 -3.91 4.05 1.13
CA CYS A 217 -3.33 3.57 -0.12
C CYS A 217 -4.21 3.94 -1.33
N GLY A 218 -3.83 3.47 -2.52
CA GLY A 218 -4.53 3.77 -3.77
C GLY A 218 -3.88 4.93 -4.52
N HIS A 219 -4.69 5.86 -5.02
CA HIS A 219 -4.25 7.03 -5.76
C HIS A 219 -3.84 8.18 -4.81
N ILE A 220 -2.54 8.29 -4.56
CA ILE A 220 -1.96 9.27 -3.63
C ILE A 220 -1.29 10.39 -4.43
N THR A 221 -1.89 11.58 -4.37
CA THR A 221 -1.44 12.81 -5.03
C THR A 221 -1.56 13.99 -4.08
N LEU A 222 -0.95 15.14 -4.42
CA LEU A 222 -1.04 16.34 -3.58
C LEU A 222 -2.49 16.75 -3.29
N GLU A 223 -3.35 16.76 -4.32
CA GLU A 223 -4.74 17.17 -4.18
C GLU A 223 -5.54 16.20 -3.29
N SER A 224 -5.43 14.90 -3.56
CA SER A 224 -6.17 13.88 -2.79
C SER A 224 -5.74 13.85 -1.32
N VAL A 225 -4.43 13.91 -1.06
CA VAL A 225 -3.88 13.92 0.31
C VAL A 225 -4.18 15.24 1.02
N SER A 226 -4.07 16.38 0.35
CA SER A 226 -4.37 17.69 0.97
C SER A 226 -5.82 17.78 1.42
N ASN A 227 -6.77 17.38 0.56
CA ASN A 227 -8.18 17.36 0.93
C ASN A 227 -8.45 16.36 2.06
N PHE A 228 -7.88 15.16 1.98
CA PHE A 228 -8.00 14.14 3.03
C PHE A 228 -7.45 14.63 4.37
N LEU A 229 -6.25 15.21 4.41
CA LEU A 229 -5.63 15.67 5.67
C LEU A 229 -6.37 16.86 6.27
N LYS A 230 -6.89 17.78 5.45
CA LYS A 230 -7.71 18.91 5.94
C LYS A 230 -8.97 18.42 6.66
N ASP A 231 -9.65 17.43 6.07
CA ASP A 231 -10.87 16.87 6.65
C ASP A 231 -10.57 15.86 7.77
N PHE A 232 -9.42 15.18 7.77
CA PHE A 232 -9.14 14.16 8.79
C PHE A 232 -8.50 14.73 10.06
N LEU A 233 -7.56 15.67 9.91
CA LEU A 233 -6.81 16.30 11.01
C LEU A 233 -7.41 17.66 11.41
N HIS A 234 -8.69 17.89 11.14
CA HIS A 234 -9.35 19.14 11.50
C HIS A 234 -9.43 19.31 13.02
N LYS A 235 -9.22 20.55 13.47
CA LYS A 235 -9.24 20.95 14.90
C LYS A 235 -10.60 20.75 15.60
N ASP A 236 -11.68 20.66 14.83
CA ASP A 236 -13.05 20.54 15.37
C ASP A 236 -13.40 19.08 15.71
N ARG A 237 -12.54 18.11 15.36
CA ARG A 237 -12.65 16.76 15.92
C ARG A 237 -12.04 16.70 17.30
N ASP A 238 -12.66 15.90 18.17
CA ASP A 238 -12.02 15.45 19.41
C ASP A 238 -10.61 14.93 19.11
N ASP A 239 -9.65 15.20 19.99
CA ASP A 239 -8.23 14.82 19.83
C ASP A 239 -8.07 13.30 19.65
N VAL A 240 -8.24 12.80 18.42
CA VAL A 240 -8.02 11.40 18.08
C VAL A 240 -6.53 11.21 17.89
N ASN A 241 -5.90 10.51 18.84
CA ASN A 241 -4.50 10.09 18.75
C ASN A 241 -4.33 8.99 17.69
N VAL A 242 -4.53 9.34 16.42
CA VAL A 242 -4.44 8.45 15.27
C VAL A 242 -3.33 8.92 14.33
N GLU A 243 -2.41 8.02 14.03
CA GLU A 243 -1.33 8.25 13.05
C GLU A 243 -1.77 7.77 11.65
N ILE A 244 -1.29 8.46 10.61
CA ILE A 244 -1.65 8.21 9.23
C ILE A 244 -0.43 7.69 8.48
N VAL A 245 -0.52 6.46 8.00
CA VAL A 245 0.56 5.79 7.27
C VAL A 245 0.17 5.68 5.80
N PHE A 246 0.84 6.43 4.93
CA PHE A 246 0.65 6.35 3.49
C PHE A 246 1.51 5.23 2.88
N LEU A 247 0.91 4.39 2.03
CA LEU A 247 1.60 3.34 1.28
C LEU A 247 1.36 3.51 -0.22
N HIS A 248 2.40 3.89 -0.95
CA HIS A 248 2.34 4.09 -2.41
C HIS A 248 3.61 3.63 -3.12
N ASN A 249 3.49 3.14 -4.36
CA ASN A 249 4.64 2.61 -5.11
C ASN A 249 5.50 3.72 -5.71
N ILE A 250 4.89 4.84 -6.08
CA ILE A 250 5.56 6.03 -6.63
C ILE A 250 6.08 6.90 -5.48
N SER A 251 7.31 7.40 -5.60
CA SER A 251 7.89 8.33 -4.62
C SER A 251 7.16 9.69 -4.64
N PRO A 252 6.97 10.34 -3.49
CA PRO A 252 6.28 11.63 -3.41
C PRO A 252 7.04 12.70 -4.19
N ASN A 253 6.31 13.64 -4.81
CA ASN A 253 6.91 14.86 -5.37
C ASN A 253 7.33 15.81 -4.23
N LEU A 254 8.15 16.83 -4.55
CA LEU A 254 8.67 17.78 -3.55
C LEU A 254 7.56 18.50 -2.76
N GLU A 255 6.43 18.77 -3.40
CA GLU A 255 5.27 19.42 -2.76
C GLU A 255 4.60 18.49 -1.73
N LEU A 256 4.40 17.22 -2.08
CA LEU A 256 3.86 16.22 -1.18
C LEU A 256 4.84 15.90 -0.05
N GLU A 257 6.15 15.90 -0.32
CA GLU A 257 7.18 15.83 0.73
C GLU A 257 7.08 17.01 1.71
N ALA A 258 6.88 18.23 1.19
CA ALA A 258 6.69 19.41 2.03
C ALA A 258 5.41 19.30 2.87
N LEU A 259 4.32 18.76 2.32
CA LEU A 259 3.08 18.50 3.05
C LEU A 259 3.30 17.47 4.18
N PHE A 260 3.98 16.36 3.92
CA PHE A 260 4.28 15.36 4.94
C PHE A 260 5.19 15.91 6.04
N LYS A 261 6.18 16.75 5.70
CA LYS A 261 7.04 17.41 6.70
C LYS A 261 6.29 18.40 7.60
N ARG A 262 5.22 19.03 7.11
CA ARG A 262 4.36 19.91 7.95
C ARG A 262 3.61 19.12 9.02
N HIS A 263 3.26 17.87 8.74
CA HIS A 263 2.54 16.97 9.65
C HIS A 263 3.44 15.83 10.17
N PHE A 264 4.71 16.14 10.46
CA PHE A 264 5.74 15.14 10.78
C PHE A 264 5.41 14.18 11.93
N THR A 265 4.64 14.62 12.93
CA THR A 265 4.28 13.79 14.10
C THR A 265 3.09 12.86 13.87
N GLN A 266 2.31 13.10 12.81
CA GLN A 266 1.05 12.41 12.53
C GLN A 266 1.08 11.64 11.22
N VAL A 267 1.96 12.00 10.28
CA VAL A 267 1.96 11.46 8.93
C VAL A 267 3.30 10.84 8.57
N GLU A 268 3.28 9.58 8.18
CA GLU A 268 4.43 8.86 7.65
C GLU A 268 4.15 8.33 6.25
N PHE A 269 5.17 8.27 5.39
CA PHE A 269 5.07 7.76 4.03
C PHE A 269 6.05 6.62 3.80
N TYR A 270 5.54 5.51 3.25
CA TYR A 270 6.33 4.34 2.87
C TYR A 270 6.15 4.02 1.39
N GLN A 271 7.27 3.80 0.70
CA GLN A 271 7.26 3.44 -0.71
C GLN A 271 7.07 1.93 -0.89
N GLY A 272 5.92 1.47 -1.37
CA GLY A 272 5.59 0.06 -1.56
C GLY A 272 4.23 -0.17 -2.20
N SER A 273 3.84 -1.43 -2.41
CA SER A 273 2.53 -1.76 -2.99
C SER A 273 1.73 -2.62 -2.02
N VAL A 274 0.44 -2.30 -1.86
CA VAL A 274 -0.50 -3.14 -1.08
C VAL A 274 -0.73 -4.53 -1.69
N LEU A 275 -0.35 -4.74 -2.95
CA LEU A 275 -0.40 -6.05 -3.60
C LEU A 275 0.72 -6.99 -3.12
N ASN A 276 1.74 -6.44 -2.45
CA ASN A 276 2.87 -7.19 -1.92
C ASN A 276 2.68 -7.43 -0.41
N PRO A 277 2.59 -8.68 0.06
CA PRO A 277 2.38 -8.97 1.48
C PRO A 277 3.53 -8.48 2.38
N HIS A 278 4.76 -8.37 1.85
CA HIS A 278 5.88 -7.82 2.62
C HIS A 278 5.70 -6.34 2.93
N ASP A 279 5.10 -5.57 2.02
CA ASP A 279 4.82 -4.16 2.24
C ASP A 279 3.67 -3.97 3.23
N LEU A 280 2.67 -4.86 3.21
CA LEU A 280 1.60 -4.90 4.20
C LEU A 280 2.12 -5.17 5.63
N ALA A 281 3.06 -6.12 5.77
CA ALA A 281 3.73 -6.40 7.04
C ALA A 281 4.56 -5.19 7.52
N ARG A 282 5.17 -4.47 6.59
CA ARG A 282 6.03 -3.30 6.84
C ARG A 282 5.27 -2.10 7.38
N VAL A 283 4.02 -1.89 6.94
CA VAL A 283 3.11 -0.86 7.45
C VAL A 283 2.22 -1.33 8.61
N LYS A 284 2.44 -2.57 9.10
CA LYS A 284 1.73 -3.14 10.26
C LYS A 284 0.21 -3.14 10.08
N ILE A 285 -0.26 -3.58 8.91
CA ILE A 285 -1.69 -3.61 8.57
C ILE A 285 -2.52 -4.47 9.55
N GLU A 286 -1.93 -5.47 10.20
CA GLU A 286 -2.61 -6.35 11.18
C GLU A 286 -3.08 -5.60 12.42
N SER A 287 -2.32 -4.59 12.83
CA SER A 287 -2.61 -3.74 14.00
C SER A 287 -3.26 -2.41 13.64
N ALA A 288 -3.46 -2.14 12.35
CA ALA A 288 -4.10 -0.91 11.89
C ALA A 288 -5.59 -0.93 12.22
N ASP A 289 -6.16 0.22 12.56
CA ASP A 289 -7.58 0.35 12.90
C ASP A 289 -8.47 0.29 11.65
N ALA A 290 -7.99 0.89 10.55
CA ALA A 290 -8.65 0.85 9.26
C ALA A 290 -7.65 1.04 8.10
N CYS A 291 -8.05 0.59 6.91
CA CYS A 291 -7.37 0.89 5.66
C CYS A 291 -8.29 1.68 4.71
N LEU A 292 -7.80 2.83 4.24
CA LEU A 292 -8.51 3.69 3.31
C LEU A 292 -7.89 3.58 1.92
N ILE A 293 -8.72 3.33 0.90
CA ILE A 293 -8.30 3.21 -0.50
C ILE A 293 -8.89 4.37 -1.31
N LEU A 294 -8.01 5.28 -1.74
CA LEU A 294 -8.37 6.44 -2.55
C LEU A 294 -8.36 6.07 -4.04
N ALA A 295 -9.34 6.56 -4.80
CA ALA A 295 -9.46 6.32 -6.24
C ALA A 295 -9.06 7.56 -7.05
N ASN A 296 -8.52 7.35 -8.25
CA ASN A 296 -8.34 8.45 -9.20
C ASN A 296 -9.67 8.84 -9.86
N LYS A 297 -10.25 9.95 -9.40
CA LYS A 297 -11.52 10.50 -9.91
C LYS A 297 -11.47 10.94 -11.39
N TYR A 298 -10.28 11.21 -11.91
CA TYR A 298 -10.06 11.76 -13.26
C TYR A 298 -9.33 10.75 -14.16
N CYS A 299 -9.50 9.45 -13.90
CA CYS A 299 -8.93 8.41 -14.74
C CYS A 299 -9.63 8.33 -16.11
N PRO A 300 -8.92 7.84 -17.16
CA PRO A 300 -9.50 7.69 -18.50
C PRO A 300 -10.50 6.53 -18.57
N ASP A 301 -10.26 5.47 -17.80
CA ASP A 301 -11.12 4.28 -17.71
C ASP A 301 -11.51 4.03 -16.24
N PRO A 302 -12.74 4.39 -15.85
CA PRO A 302 -13.23 4.19 -14.49
C PRO A 302 -13.31 2.72 -14.07
N ASP A 303 -13.61 1.81 -15.00
CA ASP A 303 -13.77 0.39 -14.68
C ASP A 303 -12.42 -0.26 -14.38
N ALA A 304 -11.37 0.13 -15.10
CA ALA A 304 -10.02 -0.33 -14.82
C ALA A 304 -9.47 0.18 -13.47
N GLU A 305 -9.79 1.41 -13.09
CA GLU A 305 -9.40 1.98 -11.79
C GLU A 305 -10.14 1.26 -10.63
N ASP A 306 -11.44 1.03 -10.79
CA ASP A 306 -12.26 0.27 -9.82
C ASP A 306 -11.79 -1.18 -9.70
N ALA A 307 -11.49 -1.86 -10.82
CA ALA A 307 -10.93 -3.20 -10.81
C ALA A 307 -9.58 -3.23 -10.06
N SER A 308 -8.75 -2.20 -10.24
CA SER A 308 -7.49 -2.06 -9.49
C SER A 308 -7.74 -1.88 -7.99
N ASN A 309 -8.74 -1.09 -7.58
CA ASN A 309 -9.13 -0.94 -6.18
C ASN A 309 -9.66 -2.23 -5.56
N ILE A 310 -10.53 -2.96 -6.27
CA ILE A 310 -11.03 -4.27 -5.85
C ILE A 310 -9.86 -5.24 -5.61
N MET A 311 -8.87 -5.26 -6.49
CA MET A 311 -7.67 -6.08 -6.30
C MET A 311 -6.85 -5.69 -5.06
N ARG A 312 -6.79 -4.39 -4.73
CA ARG A 312 -6.18 -3.91 -3.48
C ARG A 312 -6.96 -4.40 -2.26
N VAL A 313 -8.29 -4.32 -2.29
CA VAL A 313 -9.18 -4.86 -1.22
C VAL A 313 -8.92 -6.35 -1.02
N ILE A 314 -8.90 -7.14 -2.09
CA ILE A 314 -8.64 -8.59 -2.04
C ILE A 314 -7.27 -8.86 -1.40
N SER A 315 -6.23 -8.14 -1.81
CA SER A 315 -4.88 -8.31 -1.25
C SER A 315 -4.85 -8.06 0.26
N ILE A 316 -5.49 -6.98 0.71
CA ILE A 316 -5.53 -6.61 2.14
C ILE A 316 -6.35 -7.62 2.94
N LYS A 317 -7.56 -7.99 2.47
CA LYS A 317 -8.43 -8.96 3.14
C LYS A 317 -7.83 -10.37 3.18
N ASN A 318 -7.04 -10.74 2.17
CA ASN A 318 -6.30 -12.01 2.19
C ASN A 318 -5.19 -12.02 3.24
N TYR A 319 -4.60 -10.86 3.54
CA TYR A 319 -3.56 -10.72 4.55
C TYR A 319 -4.13 -10.55 5.98
N SER A 320 -5.10 -9.66 6.15
CA SER A 320 -5.82 -9.42 7.40
C SER A 320 -7.34 -9.37 7.14
N PRO A 321 -8.08 -10.46 7.33
CA PRO A 321 -9.51 -10.52 7.02
C PRO A 321 -10.39 -9.58 7.87
N LYS A 322 -9.98 -9.32 9.12
CA LYS A 322 -10.75 -8.57 10.13
C LYS A 322 -10.57 -7.05 10.06
N ILE A 323 -9.68 -6.56 9.20
CA ILE A 323 -9.44 -5.12 9.10
C ILE A 323 -10.64 -4.42 8.46
N ARG A 324 -11.01 -3.25 8.99
CA ARG A 324 -11.99 -2.36 8.37
C ARG A 324 -11.40 -1.71 7.11
N ILE A 325 -12.07 -1.86 5.98
CA ILE A 325 -11.66 -1.22 4.71
C ILE A 325 -12.70 -0.21 4.25
N ILE A 326 -12.26 1.01 3.94
CA ILE A 326 -13.09 2.03 3.31
C ILE A 326 -12.50 2.32 1.94
N THR A 327 -13.24 2.02 0.87
CA THR A 327 -12.77 2.20 -0.51
C THR A 327 -13.67 3.15 -1.28
N GLN A 328 -13.06 3.91 -2.19
CA GLN A 328 -13.79 4.69 -3.19
C GLN A 328 -14.01 3.85 -4.44
N MET A 329 -15.24 3.86 -4.94
CA MET A 329 -15.64 3.24 -6.21
C MET A 329 -16.17 4.32 -7.14
N LEU A 330 -15.86 4.24 -8.43
CA LEU A 330 -16.30 5.20 -9.42
C LEU A 330 -17.66 4.80 -9.99
N GLN A 331 -17.85 3.53 -10.34
CA GLN A 331 -19.09 3.01 -10.92
C GLN A 331 -19.89 2.15 -9.93
N TYR A 332 -21.22 2.21 -10.05
CA TYR A 332 -22.12 1.50 -9.15
C TYR A 332 -22.07 -0.03 -9.34
N HIS A 333 -22.04 -0.52 -10.58
CA HIS A 333 -22.05 -1.96 -10.84
C HIS A 333 -20.79 -2.65 -10.28
N ASN A 334 -19.64 -1.96 -10.25
CA ASN A 334 -18.40 -2.53 -9.72
C ASN A 334 -18.46 -2.75 -8.19
N LYS A 335 -19.31 -2.01 -7.48
CA LYS A 335 -19.55 -2.18 -6.03
C LYS A 335 -20.03 -3.60 -5.68
N ALA A 336 -20.80 -4.24 -6.57
CA ALA A 336 -21.31 -5.59 -6.35
C ALA A 336 -20.19 -6.63 -6.24
N HIS A 337 -19.04 -6.40 -6.88
CA HIS A 337 -17.89 -7.32 -6.80
C HIS A 337 -17.27 -7.38 -5.39
N LEU A 338 -17.39 -6.30 -4.60
CA LEU A 338 -16.88 -6.29 -3.22
C LEU A 338 -17.70 -7.23 -2.32
N LEU A 339 -19.02 -7.33 -2.54
CA LEU A 339 -19.91 -8.21 -1.79
C LEU A 339 -19.64 -9.69 -2.05
N ASN A 340 -19.00 -10.01 -3.18
CA ASN A 340 -18.60 -11.39 -3.50
C ASN A 340 -17.32 -11.83 -2.77
N ILE A 341 -16.61 -10.90 -2.11
CA ILE A 341 -15.42 -11.21 -1.32
C ILE A 341 -15.89 -11.79 0.02
N PRO A 342 -15.50 -13.02 0.40
CA PRO A 342 -16.03 -13.69 1.59
C PRO A 342 -15.66 -12.98 2.91
N SER A 343 -14.52 -12.30 2.93
CA SER A 343 -14.04 -11.55 4.09
C SER A 343 -14.54 -10.10 4.14
N TRP A 344 -15.39 -9.68 3.19
CA TRP A 344 -16.00 -8.35 3.19
C TRP A 344 -17.23 -8.36 4.09
N ASN A 345 -17.19 -7.56 5.15
CA ASN A 345 -18.22 -7.52 6.17
C ASN A 345 -18.70 -6.09 6.43
N TRP A 346 -19.82 -5.74 5.81
CA TRP A 346 -20.48 -4.43 5.99
C TRP A 346 -20.93 -4.19 7.44
N LYS A 347 -21.16 -5.24 8.24
CA LYS A 347 -21.53 -5.11 9.67
C LYS A 347 -20.34 -4.70 10.56
N GLU A 348 -19.12 -5.04 10.16
CA GLU A 348 -17.88 -4.63 10.83
C GLU A 348 -17.37 -3.26 10.33
N GLY A 349 -18.11 -2.62 9.41
CA GLY A 349 -17.82 -1.28 8.90
C GLY A 349 -16.98 -1.24 7.63
N ASP A 350 -16.93 -2.34 6.86
CA ASP A 350 -16.39 -2.30 5.51
C ASP A 350 -17.32 -1.50 4.58
N ASP A 351 -16.86 -0.33 4.17
CA ASP A 351 -17.68 0.67 3.47
C ASP A 351 -17.14 0.92 2.06
N ALA A 352 -18.03 0.87 1.06
CA ALA A 352 -17.72 1.19 -0.33
C ALA A 352 -18.43 2.49 -0.74
N ILE A 353 -17.67 3.58 -0.81
CA ILE A 353 -18.16 4.91 -1.17
C ILE A 353 -18.20 5.01 -2.70
N CYS A 354 -19.38 4.83 -3.28
CA CYS A 354 -19.57 4.97 -4.73
C CYS A 354 -19.80 6.44 -5.10
N LEU A 355 -18.87 7.03 -5.86
CA LEU A 355 -18.91 8.44 -6.23
C LEU A 355 -20.03 8.74 -7.24
N ALA A 356 -20.27 7.87 -8.23
CA ALA A 356 -21.36 8.06 -9.19
C ALA A 356 -22.73 7.97 -8.50
N GLU A 357 -22.92 7.01 -7.58
CA GLU A 357 -24.15 6.84 -6.79
C GLU A 357 -24.45 8.09 -5.96
N LEU A 358 -23.48 8.55 -5.16
CA LEU A 358 -23.65 9.73 -4.30
C LEU A 358 -23.84 11.02 -5.12
N LYS A 359 -23.05 11.21 -6.18
CA LYS A 359 -23.15 12.41 -7.03
C LYS A 359 -24.50 12.48 -7.72
N ALA A 360 -24.94 11.40 -8.36
CA ALA A 360 -26.24 11.37 -9.02
C ALA A 360 -27.39 11.48 -8.02
N GLY A 361 -27.28 10.82 -6.86
CA GLY A 361 -28.26 10.89 -5.78
C GLY A 361 -28.44 12.32 -5.25
N PHE A 362 -27.35 13.04 -4.97
CA PHE A 362 -27.43 14.44 -4.53
C PHE A 362 -28.05 15.36 -5.58
N ILE A 363 -27.75 15.16 -6.86
CA ILE A 363 -28.37 15.95 -7.94
C ILE A 363 -29.86 15.63 -8.04
N ALA A 364 -30.24 14.35 -7.99
CA ALA A 364 -31.64 13.93 -8.04
C ALA A 364 -32.46 14.49 -6.88
N GLN A 365 -31.92 14.48 -5.66
CA GLN A 365 -32.57 15.07 -4.49
C GLN A 365 -32.70 16.60 -4.62
N SER A 366 -31.71 17.27 -5.22
CA SER A 366 -31.80 18.69 -5.54
C SER A 366 -32.86 19.04 -6.59
N CYS A 367 -33.28 18.08 -7.43
CA CYS A 367 -34.43 18.28 -8.32
C CYS A 367 -35.76 18.31 -7.56
N LEU A 368 -35.85 17.66 -6.40
CA LEU A 368 -37.03 17.72 -5.53
C LEU A 368 -37.02 18.99 -4.66
N ALA A 369 -35.86 19.29 -4.08
CA ALA A 369 -35.66 20.47 -3.23
C ALA A 369 -34.35 21.18 -3.61
N GLN A 370 -34.47 22.30 -4.33
CA GLN A 370 -33.32 23.05 -4.81
C GLN A 370 -32.41 23.49 -3.65
N GLY A 371 -31.10 23.23 -3.80
CA GLY A 371 -30.08 23.59 -2.79
C GLY A 371 -29.76 22.49 -1.77
N LEU A 372 -30.54 21.39 -1.75
CA LEU A 372 -30.32 20.26 -0.82
C LEU A 372 -28.93 19.63 -0.97
N SER A 373 -28.40 19.48 -2.19
CA SER A 373 -27.06 18.95 -2.42
C SER A 373 -25.97 19.75 -1.72
N THR A 374 -26.09 21.09 -1.72
CA THR A 374 -25.10 21.97 -1.07
C THR A 374 -25.21 21.89 0.44
N MET A 375 -26.44 21.83 0.97
CA MET A 375 -26.67 21.62 2.40
C MET A 375 -26.03 20.30 2.87
N LEU A 376 -26.33 19.18 2.20
CA LEU A 376 -25.77 17.87 2.54
C LEU A 376 -24.24 17.85 2.41
N ALA A 377 -23.67 18.44 1.35
CA ALA A 377 -22.23 18.49 1.17
C ALA A 377 -21.52 19.27 2.30
N ASN A 378 -22.14 20.34 2.83
CA ASN A 378 -21.60 21.06 3.97
C ASN A 378 -21.63 20.23 5.26
N LEU A 379 -22.67 19.42 5.50
CA LEU A 379 -22.78 18.57 6.71
C LEU A 379 -21.69 17.50 6.84
N PHE A 380 -21.05 17.11 5.74
CA PHE A 380 -19.96 16.12 5.72
C PHE A 380 -18.57 16.75 5.64
N SER A 381 -18.48 18.02 5.28
CA SER A 381 -17.22 18.75 5.14
C SER A 381 -16.92 19.48 6.44
N MET A 382 -15.80 19.15 7.08
CA MET A 382 -15.42 19.88 8.28
C MET A 382 -14.87 21.25 7.90
N ARG A 383 -15.57 22.29 8.34
CA ARG A 383 -15.24 23.66 8.01
C ARG A 383 -15.27 24.50 9.27
N SER A 384 -14.13 25.10 9.58
CA SER A 384 -14.05 26.05 10.67
C SER A 384 -14.97 27.26 10.43
N PHE A 385 -15.77 27.60 11.43
CA PHE A 385 -16.59 28.80 11.45
C PHE A 385 -15.72 30.06 11.22
N ILE A 386 -16.18 30.94 10.33
CA ILE A 386 -15.55 32.23 10.04
C ILE A 386 -16.59 33.30 10.39
N GLU A 387 -16.24 34.16 11.34
CA GLU A 387 -17.10 35.27 11.76
C GLU A 387 -17.01 36.41 10.73
N ILE A 388 -18.16 36.81 10.20
CA ILE A 388 -18.31 37.96 9.32
C ILE A 388 -19.12 39.01 10.07
N GLU A 389 -18.51 40.17 10.31
CA GLU A 389 -19.15 41.29 11.01
C GLU A 389 -20.24 41.95 10.15
N GLU A 390 -20.00 42.04 8.84
CA GLU A 390 -20.90 42.66 7.88
C GLU A 390 -22.20 41.85 7.70
N ASP A 391 -23.33 42.55 7.65
CA ASP A 391 -24.64 41.94 7.44
C ASP A 391 -24.86 41.59 5.96
N THR A 392 -24.27 40.48 5.55
CA THR A 392 -24.34 39.94 4.19
C THR A 392 -24.95 38.55 4.18
N TRP A 393 -25.44 38.09 3.03
CA TRP A 393 -25.93 36.72 2.86
C TRP A 393 -24.88 35.66 3.26
N GLN A 394 -23.59 36.00 3.15
CA GLN A 394 -22.48 35.11 3.51
C GLN A 394 -22.44 34.82 5.01
N LYS A 395 -22.76 35.81 5.85
CA LYS A 395 -22.84 35.66 7.31
C LYS A 395 -23.83 34.54 7.67
N TYR A 396 -25.06 34.64 7.18
CA TYR A 396 -26.11 33.64 7.44
C TYR A 396 -25.79 32.27 6.82
N TYR A 397 -25.13 32.25 5.65
CA TYR A 397 -24.71 30.99 5.03
C TYR A 397 -23.63 30.28 5.88
N LEU A 398 -22.65 31.02 6.40
CA LEU A 398 -21.55 30.46 7.19
C LEU A 398 -22.00 29.93 8.55
N GLU A 399 -23.05 30.50 9.14
CA GLU A 399 -23.71 29.91 10.32
C GLU A 399 -24.25 28.49 10.04
N GLY A 400 -24.81 28.27 8.84
CA GLY A 400 -25.26 26.96 8.40
C GLY A 400 -24.11 25.99 8.12
N VAL A 401 -23.00 26.49 7.56
CA VAL A 401 -21.81 25.70 7.20
C VAL A 401 -21.11 25.08 8.40
N ALA A 402 -21.18 25.72 9.57
CA ALA A 402 -20.55 25.21 10.79
C ALA A 402 -21.27 24.01 11.42
N ASN A 403 -22.38 23.54 10.85
CA ASN A 403 -23.08 22.36 11.35
C ASN A 403 -22.59 21.10 10.66
N GLU A 404 -22.39 20.03 11.42
CA GLU A 404 -22.05 18.71 10.90
C GLU A 404 -23.05 17.64 11.38
N MET A 405 -22.98 16.46 10.75
CA MET A 405 -23.74 15.30 11.18
C MET A 405 -22.97 14.47 12.22
N TYR A 406 -23.63 14.19 13.33
CA TYR A 406 -23.09 13.44 14.46
C TYR A 406 -23.99 12.26 14.84
N THR A 407 -23.39 11.26 15.49
CA THR A 407 -24.10 10.09 16.00
C THR A 407 -23.87 9.94 17.49
N GLU A 408 -24.94 9.78 18.27
CA GLU A 408 -24.82 9.58 19.72
C GLU A 408 -25.97 8.73 20.25
N TYR A 409 -25.70 7.96 21.30
CA TYR A 409 -26.74 7.18 21.98
C TYR A 409 -27.68 8.09 22.77
N LEU A 410 -28.97 7.78 22.70
CA LEU A 410 -29.99 8.48 23.48
C LEU A 410 -29.93 8.08 24.96
N SER A 411 -30.22 9.04 25.84
CA SER A 411 -30.41 8.77 27.27
C SER A 411 -31.59 7.82 27.53
N SER A 412 -31.51 7.06 28.62
CA SER A 412 -32.62 6.25 29.14
C SER A 412 -33.87 7.08 29.45
N ALA A 413 -33.74 8.40 29.63
CA ALA A 413 -34.87 9.30 29.82
C ALA A 413 -35.81 9.40 28.61
N PHE A 414 -35.35 9.02 27.42
CA PHE A 414 -36.14 9.06 26.19
C PHE A 414 -36.87 7.75 25.88
N VAL A 415 -36.56 6.66 26.62
CA VAL A 415 -37.14 5.33 26.38
C VAL A 415 -38.66 5.37 26.54
N GLY A 416 -39.39 4.80 25.57
CA GLY A 416 -40.85 4.77 25.55
C GLY A 416 -41.52 6.05 25.01
N LEU A 417 -40.78 7.13 24.77
CA LEU A 417 -41.31 8.32 24.09
C LEU A 417 -41.39 8.08 22.58
N SER A 418 -42.31 8.79 21.91
CA SER A 418 -42.39 8.80 20.44
C SER A 418 -41.29 9.66 19.84
N PHE A 419 -40.89 9.36 18.60
CA PHE A 419 -39.85 10.12 17.90
C PHE A 419 -40.13 11.63 17.86
N PRO A 420 -41.32 12.13 17.46
CA PRO A 420 -41.55 13.59 17.44
C PRO A 420 -41.46 14.26 18.81
N ALA A 421 -41.88 13.57 19.89
CA ALA A 421 -41.75 14.11 21.24
C ALA A 421 -40.27 14.22 21.67
N VAL A 422 -39.43 13.26 21.25
CA VAL A 422 -37.98 13.32 21.49
C VAL A 422 -37.34 14.43 20.66
N CYS A 423 -37.72 14.59 19.38
CA CYS A 423 -37.23 15.68 18.54
C CYS A 423 -37.57 17.06 19.13
N GLU A 424 -38.79 17.24 19.64
CA GLU A 424 -39.20 18.48 20.31
C GLU A 424 -38.32 18.78 21.54
N LEU A 425 -38.11 17.79 22.41
CA LEU A 425 -37.24 17.94 23.57
C LEU A 425 -35.78 18.25 23.16
N CYS A 426 -35.24 17.53 22.19
CA CYS A 426 -33.89 17.76 21.68
C CYS A 426 -33.75 19.17 21.10
N TYR A 427 -34.70 19.63 20.30
CA TYR A 427 -34.61 20.93 19.65
C TYR A 427 -34.84 22.09 20.62
N VAL A 428 -35.88 22.01 21.46
CA VAL A 428 -36.25 23.09 22.37
C VAL A 428 -35.29 23.19 23.55
N LYS A 429 -34.98 22.08 24.22
CA LYS A 429 -34.16 22.05 25.45
C LYS A 429 -32.67 21.87 25.15
N LEU A 430 -32.31 20.94 24.26
CA LEU A 430 -30.90 20.61 24.01
C LEU A 430 -30.27 21.41 22.88
N LYS A 431 -31.08 22.13 22.06
CA LYS A 431 -30.63 22.81 20.84
C LYS A 431 -29.93 21.86 19.85
N LEU A 432 -30.46 20.64 19.74
CA LEU A 432 -29.96 19.61 18.82
C LEU A 432 -31.06 19.22 17.83
N LEU A 433 -30.72 19.11 16.54
CA LEU A 433 -31.65 18.67 15.52
C LEU A 433 -31.51 17.16 15.29
N LEU A 434 -32.44 16.37 15.80
CA LEU A 434 -32.50 14.91 15.58
C LEU A 434 -33.21 14.61 14.25
N ILE A 435 -32.60 13.80 13.39
CA ILE A 435 -33.11 13.52 12.03
C ILE A 435 -33.47 12.04 11.84
N ALA A 436 -32.68 11.14 12.40
CA ALA A 436 -32.88 9.71 12.24
C ALA A 436 -32.51 8.94 13.50
N ILE A 437 -32.97 7.70 13.58
CA ILE A 437 -32.61 6.76 14.64
C ILE A 437 -32.27 5.38 14.06
N GLU A 438 -31.40 4.65 14.75
CA GLU A 438 -31.16 3.24 14.51
C GLU A 438 -32.24 2.41 15.23
N ASN A 439 -33.02 1.65 14.45
CA ASN A 439 -33.98 0.69 14.96
C ASN A 439 -33.41 -0.73 14.85
N LYS A 440 -33.30 -1.43 15.98
CA LYS A 440 -32.83 -2.82 16.00
C LYS A 440 -34.04 -3.73 15.99
N SER A 441 -34.19 -4.48 14.89
CA SER A 441 -35.20 -5.53 14.79
C SER A 441 -34.88 -6.69 15.73
N GLU A 442 -35.89 -7.43 16.17
CA GLU A 442 -35.74 -8.67 16.97
C GLU A 442 -34.89 -9.73 16.25
N LEU A 443 -34.81 -9.67 14.92
CA LEU A 443 -33.99 -10.53 14.07
C LEU A 443 -32.51 -10.12 14.01
N GLY A 444 -32.12 -9.06 14.72
CA GLY A 444 -30.74 -8.56 14.78
C GLY A 444 -30.30 -7.72 13.57
N GLU A 445 -31.23 -7.35 12.69
CA GLU A 445 -30.99 -6.37 11.63
C GLU A 445 -31.25 -4.95 12.16
N SER A 446 -30.23 -4.10 12.09
CA SER A 446 -30.30 -2.67 12.39
C SER A 446 -30.69 -1.91 11.12
N SER A 447 -31.82 -1.20 11.16
CA SER A 447 -32.23 -0.29 10.08
C SER A 447 -32.20 1.16 10.55
N ILE A 448 -31.86 2.07 9.65
CA ILE A 448 -31.88 3.51 9.94
C ILE A 448 -33.24 4.05 9.48
N LEU A 449 -33.99 4.61 10.42
CA LEU A 449 -35.29 5.24 10.15
C LEU A 449 -35.12 6.75 10.16
N ILE A 450 -35.39 7.38 9.01
CA ILE A 450 -35.36 8.84 8.86
C ILE A 450 -36.75 9.38 9.20
N ASN A 451 -36.82 10.28 10.17
CA ASN A 451 -38.05 10.92 10.65
C ASN A 451 -39.26 9.97 10.85
N PRO A 452 -39.15 8.91 11.68
CA PRO A 452 -40.27 8.00 11.92
C PRO A 452 -41.45 8.68 12.63
N GLY A 453 -42.65 8.16 12.41
CA GLY A 453 -43.88 8.69 13.02
C GLY A 453 -44.05 8.34 14.51
N ASN A 454 -45.17 8.77 15.09
CA ASN A 454 -45.49 8.60 16.52
C ASN A 454 -45.58 7.14 17.00
N HIS A 455 -45.76 6.20 16.07
CA HIS A 455 -45.88 4.78 16.35
C HIS A 455 -44.54 4.15 16.76
N VAL A 456 -43.41 4.72 16.34
CA VAL A 456 -42.09 4.25 16.76
C VAL A 456 -41.74 4.84 18.12
N LYS A 457 -41.46 3.96 19.07
CA LYS A 457 -41.03 4.31 20.43
C LYS A 457 -39.54 4.09 20.57
N MET A 458 -38.87 4.98 21.30
CA MET A 458 -37.44 4.82 21.55
C MET A 458 -37.20 3.61 22.44
N GLN A 459 -36.22 2.80 22.04
CA GLN A 459 -35.73 1.68 22.83
C GLN A 459 -34.48 2.11 23.61
N GLU A 460 -34.08 1.29 24.57
CA GLU A 460 -32.84 1.53 25.28
C GLU A 460 -31.65 1.25 24.37
N GLY A 461 -30.66 2.15 24.37
CA GLY A 461 -29.49 2.02 23.50
C GLY A 461 -29.75 2.35 22.02
N THR A 462 -30.85 3.05 21.70
CA THR A 462 -31.09 3.61 20.37
C THR A 462 -30.01 4.66 20.04
N LEU A 463 -29.40 4.53 18.86
CA LEU A 463 -28.47 5.51 18.31
C LEU A 463 -29.26 6.59 17.56
N GLY A 464 -29.01 7.86 17.86
CA GLY A 464 -29.60 9.00 17.16
C GLY A 464 -28.62 9.69 16.22
N PHE A 465 -29.13 10.19 15.10
CA PHE A 465 -28.39 10.98 14.11
C PHE A 465 -28.79 12.45 14.24
N PHE A 466 -27.83 13.30 14.56
CA PHE A 466 -28.04 14.70 14.90
C PHE A 466 -27.31 15.63 13.93
N ILE A 467 -27.87 16.83 13.73
CA ILE A 467 -27.14 17.98 13.20
C ILE A 467 -26.87 18.93 14.36
N ALA A 468 -25.60 19.30 14.54
CA ALA A 468 -25.13 20.23 15.55
C ALA A 468 -23.81 20.88 15.09
N SER A 469 -23.35 21.92 15.79
CA SER A 469 -22.12 22.65 15.49
C SER A 469 -20.85 22.10 16.14
N ASP A 470 -20.97 21.19 17.11
CA ASP A 470 -19.84 20.61 17.84
C ASP A 470 -20.22 19.20 18.36
N ALA A 471 -19.28 18.25 18.29
CA ALA A 471 -19.40 16.93 18.87
C ALA A 471 -19.75 16.96 20.37
N LYS A 472 -19.19 17.92 21.12
CA LYS A 472 -19.43 18.08 22.57
C LYS A 472 -20.88 18.42 22.89
N GLU A 473 -21.54 19.14 21.99
CA GLU A 473 -22.94 19.51 22.15
C GLU A 473 -23.88 18.32 22.06
N VAL A 474 -23.55 17.36 21.19
CA VAL A 474 -24.35 16.16 20.96
C VAL A 474 -24.32 15.22 22.18
N LYS A 475 -23.21 15.22 22.95
CA LYS A 475 -23.10 14.45 24.21
C LYS A 475 -24.19 14.79 25.23
N ARG A 476 -24.82 15.97 25.14
CA ARG A 476 -25.97 16.35 25.98
C ARG A 476 -27.15 15.40 25.82
N ALA A 477 -27.36 14.83 24.62
CA ALA A 477 -28.42 13.87 24.35
C ALA A 477 -28.25 12.57 25.16
N PHE A 478 -27.01 12.14 25.40
CA PHE A 478 -26.71 10.98 26.23
C PHE A 478 -26.80 11.26 27.74
N PHE A 479 -26.45 12.48 28.16
CA PHE A 479 -26.45 12.88 29.58
C PHE A 479 -27.79 13.42 30.10
N TYR A 480 -28.75 13.67 29.23
CA TYR A 480 -30.04 14.24 29.61
C TYR A 480 -30.76 13.37 30.66
N CYS A 481 -31.26 13.99 31.72
CA CYS A 481 -32.01 13.33 32.78
C CYS A 481 -33.16 14.24 33.19
N LYS A 482 -34.39 13.75 33.06
CA LYS A 482 -35.58 14.55 33.36
C LYS A 482 -35.57 15.09 34.80
N ALA A 483 -35.20 14.26 35.78
CA ALA A 483 -35.17 14.67 37.19
C ALA A 483 -34.13 15.77 37.51
N CYS A 484 -33.02 15.85 36.76
CA CYS A 484 -31.95 16.82 37.03
C CYS A 484 -31.99 18.04 36.13
N HIS A 485 -32.50 17.89 34.91
CA HIS A 485 -32.31 18.86 33.82
C HIS A 485 -33.63 19.42 33.28
N ASP A 486 -34.79 19.12 33.86
CA ASP A 486 -36.08 19.64 33.36
C ASP A 486 -36.13 21.17 33.41
N ASP A 487 -35.68 21.76 34.53
CA ASP A 487 -35.77 23.20 34.80
C ASP A 487 -34.59 24.00 34.25
N ILE A 488 -33.62 23.34 33.60
CA ILE A 488 -32.44 24.01 33.05
C ILE A 488 -32.83 24.69 31.73
N THR A 489 -32.56 26.00 31.65
CA THR A 489 -32.78 26.82 30.45
C THR A 489 -31.55 26.92 29.56
N ASP A 490 -30.35 26.97 30.15
CA ASP A 490 -29.09 27.00 29.40
C ASP A 490 -28.58 25.58 29.12
N PRO A 491 -28.52 25.14 27.84
CA PRO A 491 -28.11 23.79 27.49
C PRO A 491 -26.65 23.50 27.87
N LYS A 492 -25.79 24.51 28.07
CA LYS A 492 -24.39 24.32 28.49
C LYS A 492 -24.26 23.75 29.91
N ARG A 493 -25.31 23.85 30.73
CA ARG A 493 -25.35 23.29 32.09
C ARG A 493 -25.70 21.80 32.12
N ILE A 494 -26.14 21.23 31.00
CA ILE A 494 -26.51 19.82 30.88
C ILE A 494 -25.23 18.99 30.79
N LYS A 495 -24.82 18.42 31.93
CA LYS A 495 -23.63 17.57 32.07
C LYS A 495 -23.99 16.22 32.66
N LYS A 496 -23.02 15.31 32.74
CA LYS A 496 -23.21 13.99 33.35
C LYS A 496 -23.73 14.13 34.79
N CYS A 497 -24.93 13.61 35.05
CA CYS A 497 -25.54 13.61 36.38
C CYS A 497 -25.14 12.36 37.19
N GLY A 498 -25.28 12.43 38.52
CA GLY A 498 -25.01 11.32 39.45
C GLY A 498 -26.18 10.34 39.61
N CYS A 499 -27.27 10.50 38.86
CA CYS A 499 -28.41 9.58 38.91
C CYS A 499 -27.97 8.18 38.50
N LYS A 500 -28.25 7.18 39.35
CA LYS A 500 -28.00 5.78 39.02
C LYS A 500 -28.84 5.42 37.79
N ARG A 501 -28.19 5.02 36.70
CA ARG A 501 -28.87 4.24 35.65
C ARG A 501 -29.44 3.01 36.33
N ARG A 502 -30.70 2.68 36.07
CA ARG A 502 -31.25 1.40 36.50
C ARG A 502 -30.54 0.32 35.67
N GLU A 503 -29.43 -0.20 36.19
CA GLU A 503 -28.83 -1.43 35.68
C GLU A 503 -29.81 -2.56 35.95
N TYR A 504 -30.57 -2.96 34.93
CA TYR A 504 -31.16 -4.29 34.93
C TYR A 504 -30.11 -5.24 34.36
N THR A 505 -29.42 -5.93 35.25
CA THR A 505 -28.60 -7.10 34.91
C THR A 505 -29.46 -8.09 34.13
N TYR A 506 -29.03 -8.43 32.92
CA TYR A 506 -29.55 -9.56 32.16
C TYR A 506 -29.31 -10.83 32.97
N ALA A 507 -30.31 -11.30 33.72
CA ALA A 507 -30.31 -12.65 34.26
C ALA A 507 -30.77 -13.58 33.12
N PRO A 508 -30.00 -14.62 32.75
CA PRO A 508 -30.48 -15.60 31.79
C PRO A 508 -31.76 -16.26 32.35
N PRO A 509 -32.76 -16.58 31.49
CA PRO A 509 -34.03 -17.11 31.95
C PRO A 509 -33.80 -18.40 32.72
N THR A 510 -34.23 -18.40 33.98
CA THR A 510 -34.32 -19.60 34.81
C THR A 510 -35.32 -20.55 34.17
N THR A 511 -34.86 -21.76 33.88
CA THR A 511 -35.71 -22.88 33.47
C THR A 511 -36.75 -23.16 34.56
N PRO A 512 -38.04 -23.31 34.22
CA PRO A 512 -39.03 -23.73 35.18
C PRO A 512 -38.77 -25.20 35.54
N THR A 513 -38.42 -25.44 36.81
CA THR A 513 -38.38 -26.76 37.43
C THR A 513 -39.73 -27.45 37.27
N THR A 514 -39.78 -28.49 36.45
CA THR A 514 -40.88 -29.47 36.39
C THR A 514 -40.67 -30.49 37.53
N PRO A 515 -41.73 -30.92 38.23
CA PRO A 515 -41.59 -31.86 39.34
C PRO A 515 -41.23 -33.25 38.83
N THR A 516 -40.34 -33.89 39.56
CA THR A 516 -39.80 -35.24 39.37
C THR A 516 -40.89 -36.31 39.34
N LEU A 517 -40.97 -37.07 38.25
CA LEU A 517 -41.52 -38.42 38.20
C LEU A 517 -40.45 -39.38 37.65
N THR A 518 -40.25 -40.46 38.40
CA THR A 518 -39.26 -41.53 38.24
C THR A 518 -39.30 -42.25 36.88
N PRO A 519 -38.18 -42.78 36.36
CA PRO A 519 -38.14 -43.46 35.07
C PRO A 519 -38.50 -44.94 35.20
N LEU A 520 -39.36 -45.42 34.30
CA LEU A 520 -39.52 -46.84 33.96
C LEU A 520 -38.76 -47.08 32.65
N MET A 521 -37.72 -47.90 32.72
CA MET A 521 -37.03 -48.47 31.56
C MET A 521 -37.96 -49.43 30.82
N THR A 522 -38.04 -49.33 29.50
CA THR A 522 -37.97 -50.48 28.59
C THR A 522 -37.66 -50.05 27.16
N HIS A 523 -36.64 -50.71 26.61
CA HIS A 523 -36.24 -50.90 25.22
C HIS A 523 -37.24 -50.54 24.10
N HIS A 524 -36.76 -49.84 23.07
CA HIS A 524 -36.71 -50.38 21.69
C HIS A 524 -35.80 -49.54 20.79
N SER A 525 -34.88 -50.25 20.14
CA SER A 525 -33.93 -49.81 19.13
C SER A 525 -34.60 -49.59 17.77
N PHE A 526 -34.38 -48.43 17.14
CA PHE A 526 -34.54 -48.24 15.70
C PHE A 526 -33.52 -47.23 15.14
N HIS A 527 -32.68 -47.72 14.23
CA HIS A 527 -31.90 -46.92 13.29
C HIS A 527 -32.82 -46.18 12.30
N PRO A 528 -32.39 -45.02 11.78
CA PRO A 528 -32.70 -44.67 10.41
C PRO A 528 -31.45 -44.40 9.55
N GLN A 529 -31.53 -44.93 8.35
CA GLN A 529 -30.63 -44.78 7.20
C GLN A 529 -30.62 -43.34 6.63
N PRO A 530 -29.62 -42.98 5.79
CA PRO A 530 -29.54 -41.67 5.16
C PRO A 530 -30.49 -41.54 3.95
N LEU A 531 -31.15 -40.39 3.84
CA LEU A 531 -31.97 -40.02 2.69
C LEU A 531 -31.10 -39.55 1.50
N PRO A 532 -31.56 -39.78 0.24
CA PRO A 532 -30.72 -39.76 -0.94
C PRO A 532 -30.58 -38.39 -1.61
N HIS A 533 -29.43 -38.22 -2.26
CA HIS A 533 -29.14 -37.15 -3.21
C HIS A 533 -30.07 -37.23 -4.44
N LEU A 534 -30.65 -36.11 -4.84
CA LEU A 534 -31.19 -35.89 -6.19
C LEU A 534 -30.49 -34.70 -6.87
N PRO A 535 -30.35 -34.73 -8.21
CA PRO A 535 -29.43 -33.89 -8.96
C PRO A 535 -30.07 -32.57 -9.40
N LEU A 536 -29.33 -31.47 -9.27
CA LEU A 536 -29.70 -30.17 -9.86
C LEU A 536 -29.42 -30.22 -11.37
N SER A 537 -30.48 -30.37 -12.16
CA SER A 537 -30.47 -30.11 -13.60
C SER A 537 -30.64 -28.60 -13.86
N LEU A 538 -29.65 -28.00 -14.52
CA LEU A 538 -29.83 -26.74 -15.25
C LEU A 538 -30.94 -26.93 -16.30
N ASN A 539 -32.00 -26.12 -16.18
CA ASN A 539 -32.83 -25.55 -17.25
C ASN A 539 -34.19 -25.22 -16.65
N ASN A 540 -34.41 -23.93 -16.34
CA ASN A 540 -35.71 -23.23 -16.41
C ASN A 540 -35.52 -21.80 -15.90
N LEU A 541 -35.09 -20.91 -16.80
CA LEU A 541 -35.28 -19.48 -16.69
C LEU A 541 -36.64 -19.14 -17.32
N PRO A 542 -37.58 -18.48 -16.63
CA PRO A 542 -38.57 -17.64 -17.28
C PRO A 542 -38.01 -16.23 -17.45
N ALA A 543 -38.15 -15.73 -18.67
CA ALA A 543 -37.93 -14.35 -19.05
C ALA A 543 -39.05 -13.44 -18.49
N SER A 544 -38.73 -12.14 -18.41
CA SER A 544 -39.59 -10.94 -18.35
C SER A 544 -40.53 -10.75 -17.15
N LEU A 545 -40.53 -9.52 -16.62
CA LEU A 545 -41.57 -8.75 -15.90
C LEU A 545 -40.84 -7.64 -15.09
N ASP A 546 -40.68 -6.38 -15.52
CA ASP A 546 -41.59 -5.43 -16.19
C ASP A 546 -42.89 -5.08 -15.42
N ASP A 547 -42.95 -5.39 -14.11
CA ASP A 547 -44.14 -5.10 -13.27
C ASP A 547 -43.80 -4.49 -11.89
N TYR A 548 -42.96 -3.46 -11.84
CA TYR A 548 -42.79 -2.63 -10.61
C TYR A 548 -42.73 -1.12 -10.86
N PHE A 549 -43.29 -0.64 -11.98
CA PHE A 549 -43.55 0.78 -12.23
C PHE A 549 -45.06 1.03 -12.29
N SER A 550 -45.71 1.15 -11.14
CA SER A 550 -46.97 1.88 -10.95
C SER A 550 -47.34 1.89 -9.48
N PHE A 551 -46.74 2.77 -8.68
CA PHE A 551 -47.35 3.31 -7.46
C PHE A 551 -46.57 4.55 -7.04
N CYS A 552 -46.95 5.70 -7.60
CA CYS A 552 -47.11 7.00 -6.93
C CYS A 552 -47.22 8.10 -8.01
N HIS A 553 -48.44 8.60 -8.13
CA HIS A 553 -48.76 9.92 -8.68
C HIS A 553 -48.30 11.01 -7.72
#